data_AF-A0A920HUS2-F1
#
_entry.id   AF-A0A920HUS2-F1
#
_cell.length_a   1.000
_cell.length_b   1.000
_cell.length_c   1.000
_cell.angle_alpha   90.00
_cell.angle_beta   90.00
_cell.angle_gamma   90.00
#
_symmetry.space_group_name_H-M   'P 1'
#
loop_
_entity.id
_entity.type
_entity.pdbx_description
1 polymer ?
#
loop_
_entity_poly.entity_id
_entity_poly.type
_entity_poly.pdbx_seq_one_letter_code
_entity_poly.pdbx_strand_id
1 'polypeptide(L)'
;MLNGLISELLESSPPIDYLDSTDAILVPGGFGQRGSEGKINAIRFAREKKVPYLGICFGMQMTIVEMSRSLLKLHGANTTEFEIQIILLLIL
;
A
#
# COMPACT_ATOMS: atom_id res chain seq x y z
N MET A 1 14.91 -0.19 15.37
CA MET A 1 15.85 -0.41 14.25
C MET A 1 15.01 -0.47 12.98
N LEU A 2 15.43 0.15 11.87
CA LEU A 2 14.68 0.08 10.60
C LEU A 2 15.08 -1.18 9.84
N ASN A 3 14.10 -1.99 9.48
CA ASN A 3 14.29 -3.21 8.68
C ASN A 3 13.69 -2.98 7.29
N GLY A 4 14.48 -3.23 6.24
CA GLY A 4 14.02 -3.11 4.85
C GLY A 4 13.33 -4.39 4.38
N LEU A 5 12.20 -4.24 3.69
CA LEU A 5 11.45 -5.34 3.06
C LEU A 5 11.13 -4.99 1.61
N ILE A 6 11.34 -5.94 0.70
CA ILE A 6 11.00 -5.80 -0.72
C ILE A 6 9.49 -6.03 -0.88
N SER A 7 8.79 -5.06 -1.48
CA SER A 7 7.32 -5.09 -1.61
C SER A 7 6.79 -6.32 -2.35
N GLU A 8 7.49 -6.79 -3.37
CA GLU A 8 7.09 -7.92 -4.21
C GLU A 8 6.97 -9.24 -3.43
N LEU A 9 7.65 -9.37 -2.28
CA LEU A 9 7.47 -10.52 -1.38
C LEU A 9 6.05 -10.56 -0.82
N LEU A 10 5.45 -9.40 -0.58
CA LEU A 10 4.08 -9.25 -0.08
C LEU A 10 3.01 -9.44 -1.17
N GLU A 11 3.39 -9.64 -2.43
CA GLU A 11 2.46 -10.00 -3.51
C GLU A 11 2.24 -11.52 -3.57
N SER A 12 3.26 -12.29 -3.20
CA SER A 12 3.28 -13.75 -3.28
C SER A 12 3.08 -14.44 -1.93
N SER A 13 3.29 -13.72 -0.82
CA SER A 13 3.26 -14.27 0.53
C SER A 13 2.38 -13.44 1.47
N PRO A 14 1.74 -14.06 2.47
CA PRO A 14 0.96 -13.36 3.48
C PRO A 14 1.78 -12.30 4.24
N PRO A 15 1.27 -11.06 4.42
CA PRO A 15 2.02 -10.03 5.13
C PRO A 15 2.36 -10.36 6.58
N ILE A 16 1.58 -11.22 7.23
CA ILE A 16 1.83 -11.67 8.60
C ILE A 16 3.20 -12.34 8.75
N ASP A 17 3.70 -13.02 7.72
CA ASP A 17 4.99 -13.75 7.78
C ASP A 17 6.19 -12.80 7.91
N TYR A 18 6.00 -11.51 7.56
CA TYR A 18 7.05 -10.50 7.57
C TYR A 18 6.78 -9.34 8.54
N LEU A 19 5.51 -9.00 8.80
CA LEU A 19 5.14 -7.75 9.45
C LEU A 19 4.60 -7.92 10.89
N ASP A 20 4.39 -9.15 11.38
CA ASP A 20 3.72 -9.38 12.68
C ASP A 20 4.45 -8.73 13.87
N SER A 21 5.79 -8.75 13.87
CA SER A 21 6.60 -8.17 14.94
C SER A 21 6.98 -6.70 14.72
N THR A 22 6.31 -5.99 13.81
CA THR A 22 6.70 -4.64 13.41
C THR A 22 5.93 -3.58 14.19
N ASP A 23 6.65 -2.63 14.79
CA ASP A 23 6.06 -1.54 15.58
C ASP A 23 5.39 -0.45 14.72
N ALA A 24 5.90 -0.24 13.50
CA ALA A 24 5.37 0.73 12.54
C ALA A 24 5.82 0.40 11.11
N ILE A 25 4.97 0.71 10.13
CA ILE A 25 5.23 0.47 8.70
C ILE A 25 5.44 1.83 8.01
N LEU A 26 6.58 1.96 7.33
CA LEU A 26 6.89 3.10 6.45
C LEU A 26 6.91 2.60 5.01
N VAL A 27 6.02 3.13 4.17
CA VAL A 27 6.06 2.87 2.72
C VAL A 27 6.54 4.13 2.01
N PRO A 28 7.78 4.11 1.47
CA PRO A 28 8.34 5.24 0.75
C PRO A 28 7.73 5.38 -0.65
N GLY A 29 8.21 6.39 -1.37
CA GLY A 29 7.95 6.53 -2.80
C GLY A 29 8.45 5.33 -3.61
N GLY A 30 7.91 5.19 -4.80
CA GLY A 30 8.28 4.20 -5.80
C GLY A 30 7.91 4.73 -7.18
N PHE A 31 8.46 4.12 -8.22
CA PHE A 31 8.18 4.51 -9.60
C PHE A 31 7.78 3.29 -10.40
N GLY A 32 6.70 3.42 -11.18
CA GLY A 32 6.15 2.32 -11.96
C GLY A 32 5.36 1.30 -11.12
N GLN A 33 4.74 0.32 -11.81
CA GLN A 33 3.77 -0.61 -11.21
C GLN A 33 4.37 -1.69 -10.30
N ARG A 34 5.67 -1.98 -10.38
CA ARG A 34 6.25 -3.13 -9.68
C ARG A 34 6.18 -2.96 -8.17
N GLY A 35 5.73 -4.01 -7.46
CA GLY A 35 5.61 -3.96 -6.01
C GLY A 35 4.48 -3.04 -5.53
N SER A 36 3.50 -2.70 -6.37
CA SER A 36 2.36 -1.85 -5.99
C SER A 36 1.35 -2.61 -5.14
N GLU A 37 0.96 -3.82 -5.56
CA GLU A 37 0.06 -4.69 -4.80
C GLU A 37 0.70 -5.12 -3.47
N GLY A 38 2.02 -5.32 -3.44
CA GLY A 38 2.74 -5.61 -2.20
C GLY A 38 2.65 -4.47 -1.18
N LYS A 39 2.73 -3.21 -1.64
CA LYS A 39 2.53 -2.02 -0.80
C LYS A 39 1.07 -1.95 -0.31
N ILE A 40 0.09 -2.21 -1.19
CA ILE A 40 -1.34 -2.25 -0.83
C ILE A 40 -1.59 -3.31 0.25
N ASN A 41 -0.97 -4.49 0.14
CA ASN A 41 -1.07 -5.55 1.15
C ASN A 41 -0.46 -5.15 2.49
N ALA A 42 0.68 -4.44 2.48
CA ALA A 42 1.28 -3.88 3.70
C ALA A 42 0.36 -2.83 4.37
N ILE A 43 -0.25 -1.95 3.58
CA ILE A 43 -1.21 -0.95 4.08
C ILE A 43 -2.42 -1.63 4.71
N ARG A 44 -2.99 -2.61 4.01
CA ARG A 44 -4.14 -3.38 4.49
C ARG A 44 -3.82 -4.05 5.82
N PHE A 45 -2.65 -4.69 5.92
CA PHE A 45 -2.16 -5.29 7.15
C PHE A 45 -2.09 -4.25 8.27
N ALA A 46 -1.45 -3.10 8.01
CA ALA A 46 -1.31 -2.04 9.00
C ALA A 46 -2.67 -1.55 9.52
N ARG A 47 -3.62 -1.30 8.61
CA ARG A 47 -4.98 -0.85 8.94
C ARG A 47 -5.74 -1.89 9.76
N GLU A 48 -5.72 -3.15 9.35
CA GLU A 48 -6.49 -4.23 10.00
C GLU A 48 -5.90 -4.62 11.37
N LYS A 49 -4.57 -4.57 11.51
CA LYS A 49 -3.85 -4.85 12.77
C LYS A 49 -3.62 -3.62 13.64
N LYS A 50 -4.03 -2.44 13.19
CA LYS A 50 -3.81 -1.14 13.86
C LYS A 50 -2.34 -0.85 14.13
N VAL A 51 -1.46 -1.29 13.22
CA VAL A 51 -0.03 -0.95 13.25
C VAL A 51 0.13 0.48 12.69
N PRO A 52 0.84 1.38 13.37
CA PRO A 52 1.15 2.71 12.85
C PRO A 52 1.72 2.66 11.43
N TYR A 53 1.22 3.52 10.55
CA TYR A 53 1.59 3.54 9.13
C TYR A 53 1.89 4.95 8.65
N LEU A 54 2.96 5.11 7.86
CA LEU A 54 3.26 6.34 7.13
C LEU A 54 3.54 6.02 5.65
N GLY A 55 2.75 6.60 4.76
CA GLY A 55 2.93 6.49 3.31
C GLY A 55 3.45 7.81 2.73
N ILE A 56 4.54 7.77 1.99
CA ILE A 56 5.15 8.97 1.37
C ILE A 56 5.03 8.87 -0.15
N CYS A 57 4.56 9.95 -0.80
CA CYS A 57 4.44 10.04 -2.25
C CYS A 57 3.64 8.85 -2.82
N PHE A 58 4.28 7.95 -3.55
CA PHE A 58 3.65 6.74 -4.07
C PHE A 58 3.01 5.86 -2.98
N GLY A 59 3.61 5.79 -1.78
CA GLY A 59 3.00 5.09 -0.64
C GLY A 59 1.66 5.69 -0.20
N MET A 60 1.53 7.02 -0.27
CA MET A 60 0.24 7.70 -0.02
C MET A 60 -0.78 7.33 -1.10
N GLN A 61 -0.37 7.30 -2.37
CA GLN A 61 -1.27 6.88 -3.45
C GLN A 61 -1.80 5.46 -3.21
N MET A 62 -0.91 4.51 -2.88
CA MET A 62 -1.31 3.14 -2.59
C MET A 62 -2.22 3.03 -1.37
N THR A 63 -2.08 3.93 -0.39
CA THR A 63 -2.98 3.99 0.77
C THR A 63 -4.39 4.34 0.35
N ILE A 64 -4.53 5.35 -0.50
CA ILE A 64 -5.81 5.79 -1.04
C ILE A 64 -6.45 4.68 -1.89
N VAL A 65 -5.65 3.98 -2.70
CA VAL A 65 -6.11 2.82 -3.48
C VAL A 65 -6.59 1.70 -2.57
N GLU A 66 -5.82 1.32 -1.53
CA GLU A 66 -6.22 0.27 -0.57
C GLU A 66 -7.55 0.61 0.08
N MET A 67 -7.69 1.83 0.63
CA MET A 67 -8.90 2.25 1.32
C MET A 67 -10.10 2.32 0.38
N SER A 68 -9.90 2.74 -0.87
CA SER A 68 -10.98 2.81 -1.85
C SER A 68 -11.48 1.41 -2.24
N ARG A 69 -10.54 0.47 -2.43
CA ARG A 69 -10.88 -0.94 -2.71
C ARG A 69 -11.53 -1.63 -1.51
N SER A 70 -11.04 -1.37 -0.29
CA SER A 70 -11.45 -2.11 0.91
C SER A 70 -12.66 -1.50 1.63
N LEU A 71 -12.65 -0.18 1.87
CA LEU A 71 -13.67 0.53 2.63
C LEU A 71 -14.82 1.01 1.74
N LEU A 72 -14.51 1.58 0.57
CA LEU A 72 -15.50 2.14 -0.36
C LEU A 72 -16.03 1.13 -1.38
N LYS A 73 -15.50 -0.10 -1.39
CA LYS A 73 -15.87 -1.19 -2.32
C LYS A 73 -15.66 -0.85 -3.81
N LEU A 74 -14.77 0.09 -4.10
CA LEU A 74 -14.35 0.43 -5.46
C LEU A 74 -13.24 -0.54 -5.88
N HIS A 75 -13.59 -1.80 -6.16
CA HIS A 75 -12.62 -2.87 -6.41
C HIS A 75 -11.63 -2.58 -7.54
N GLY A 76 -12.04 -1.78 -8.54
CA GLY A 76 -11.19 -1.36 -9.66
C GLY A 76 -10.43 -0.04 -9.45
N ALA A 77 -10.44 0.55 -8.23
CA ALA A 77 -9.74 1.80 -7.99
C ALA A 77 -8.23 1.63 -8.24
N ASN A 78 -7.63 2.58 -8.95
CA ASN A 78 -6.20 2.58 -9.25
C ASN A 78 -5.68 4.03 -9.33
N THR A 79 -4.37 4.20 -9.53
CA THR A 79 -3.75 5.51 -9.78
C THR A 79 -3.64 5.77 -11.29
N THR A 80 -3.82 7.04 -11.68
CA THR A 80 -3.60 7.51 -13.05
C THR A 80 -2.14 7.48 -13.49
N GLU A 81 -1.20 7.26 -12.54
CA GLU A 81 0.19 6.95 -12.88
C GLU A 81 0.30 5.69 -13.75
N PHE A 82 -0.70 4.79 -13.64
CA PHE A 82 -0.70 3.49 -14.32
C PHE A 82 -1.87 3.30 -15.28
N GLU A 83 -3.08 3.70 -14.88
CA GLU A 83 -4.32 3.42 -15.61
C GLU A 83 -5.30 4.58 -15.49
N ILE A 84 -6.01 4.91 -16.57
CA ILE A 84 -6.96 6.05 -16.61
C ILE A 84 -8.36 5.62 -16.09
N GLN A 85 -8.46 4.63 -15.20
CA GLN A 85 -9.75 4.09 -14.75
C GLN A 85 -9.95 4.23 -13.24
N ILE A 86 -11.04 4.94 -12.89
CA ILE A 86 -11.50 5.33 -11.53
C ILE A 86 -10.56 6.34 -10.85
N ILE A 87 -10.94 7.61 -10.94
CA ILE A 87 -10.18 8.77 -10.48
C ILE A 87 -10.26 8.89 -8.95
N LEU A 88 -9.16 8.63 -8.25
CA LEU A 88 -8.86 9.32 -7.00
C LEU A 88 -7.90 10.45 -7.33
N LEU A 89 -8.47 11.64 -7.54
CA LEU A 89 -7.70 12.84 -7.81
C LEU A 89 -6.91 13.19 -6.54
N LEU A 90 -5.64 12.81 -6.50
CA LEU A 90 -4.65 13.39 -5.60
C LEU A 90 -4.42 14.83 -6.04
N ILE A 91 -5.27 15.74 -5.59
CA ILE A 91 -4.91 17.15 -5.57
C ILE A 91 -3.88 17.28 -4.45
N LEU A 92 -2.63 17.53 -4.83
CA LEU A 92 -1.65 18.21 -3.98
C LEU A 92 -1.99 19.70 -3.94
#